data_AF-A0A6I5NR18-F1
#
_entry.id   AF-A0A6I5NR18-F1
#
_cell.length_a   1.000
_cell.length_b   1.000
_cell.length_c   1.000
_cell.angle_alpha   90.00
_cell.angle_beta   90.00
_cell.angle_gamma   90.00
#
_symmetry.space_group_name_H-M   'P 1'
#
loop_
_entity.id
_entity.type
_entity.pdbx_description
1 polymer ?
#
loop_
_entity_poly.entity_id
_entity_poly.type
_entity_poly.pdbx_seq_one_letter_code
_entity_poly.pdbx_strand_id
1 'polypeptide(L)' 'MNLIQTLYALVPQQFNMLIFVLNPPTGIIPPMSAPVGDRASALLAWAEGSEGCGLLELQYSLNKVLKRV' A
#
# COMPACT_ATOMS: atom_id res chain seq x y z
N MET A 1 15.31 -5.71 2.55
CA MET A 1 14.11 -5.26 3.28
C MET A 1 12.89 -5.79 2.53
N ASN A 2 12.01 -6.55 3.19
CA ASN A 2 10.87 -7.18 2.53
C ASN A 2 9.69 -6.18 2.44
N LEU A 3 9.12 -5.98 1.25
CA LEU A 3 8.07 -5.01 0.98
C LEU A 3 6.88 -5.14 1.94
N ILE A 4 6.44 -6.37 2.24
CA ILE A 4 5.32 -6.61 3.17
C ILE A 4 5.63 -6.16 4.60
N GLN A 5 6.86 -6.39 5.07
CA GLN A 5 7.29 -5.97 6.40
C GLN A 5 7.35 -4.45 6.51
N THR A 6 7.78 -3.78 5.44
CA THR A 6 7.79 -2.31 5.40
C THR A 6 6.37 -1.75 5.42
N LEU A 7 5.42 -2.36 4.69
CA LEU A 7 4.02 -1.95 4.72
C LEU A 7 3.39 -2.11 6.11
N TYR A 8 3.72 -3.19 6.83
CA TYR A 8 3.23 -3.42 8.20
C TYR A 8 3.76 -2.41 9.21
N ALA A 9 4.96 -1.87 8.97
CA ALA A 9 5.60 -0.90 9.84
C ALA A 9 5.13 0.55 9.60
N LEU A 10 4.30 0.79 8.57
CA LEU A 10 3.77 2.13 8.30
C LEU A 10 2.80 2.56 9.39
N VAL A 11 2.92 3.82 9.83
CA VAL A 11 1.85 4.42 10.63
C VAL A 11 0.60 4.61 9.76
N PRO A 12 -0.62 4.63 10.35
CA PRO A 12 -1.86 4.68 9.58
C PRO A 12 -1.92 5.83 8.55
N GLN A 13 -1.40 7.01 8.90
CA GLN A 13 -1.37 8.16 7.99
C GLN A 13 -0.50 7.91 6.76
N GLN A 14 0.67 7.29 6.91
CA GLN A 14 1.54 6.94 5.78
C GLN A 14 0.89 5.88 4.90
N PHE A 15 0.28 4.86 5.50
CA PHE A 15 -0.43 3.83 4.75
C PHE A 15 -1.58 4.41 3.92
N ASN A 16 -2.38 5.30 4.51
CA ASN A 16 -3.48 5.95 3.81
C ASN A 16 -2.99 6.90 2.69
N MET A 17 -1.87 7.60 2.91
CA MET A 17 -1.25 8.42 1.87
C MET A 17 -0.73 7.57 0.71
N LEU A 18 -0.18 6.38 0.99
CA LEU A 18 0.22 5.43 -0.05
C LEU A 18 -0.98 4.94 -0.86
N ILE A 19 -2.09 4.56 -0.21
CA ILE A 19 -3.34 4.21 -0.90
C ILE A 19 -3.79 5.38 -1.78
N PHE A 20 -3.77 6.61 -1.27
CA PHE A 20 -4.19 7.79 -2.02
C PHE A 20 -3.33 8.02 -3.28
N VAL A 21 -2.01 7.89 -3.17
CA VAL A 21 -1.08 8.06 -4.30
C VAL A 21 -1.29 6.98 -5.36
N LEU A 22 -1.47 5.73 -4.94
CA LEU A 22 -1.64 4.59 -5.84
C LEU A 22 -3.06 4.51 -6.43
N ASN A 23 -4.03 5.13 -5.76
CA ASN A 23 -5.42 5.24 -6.16
C ASN A 23 -6.03 3.91 -6.67
N PRO A 24 -6.01 2.82 -5.86
CA PRO A 24 -6.63 1.56 -6.25
C PRO A 24 -8.15 1.73 -6.40
N PRO A 25 -8.81 0.86 -7.19
CA PRO A 25 -10.26 0.88 -7.32
C PRO A 25 -10.98 0.78 -5.96
N THR A 26 -12.14 1.40 -5.87
CA THR A 26 -12.94 1.41 -4.64
C THR A 26 -13.31 -0.02 -4.22
N GLY A 27 -13.17 -0.31 -2.93
CA GLY A 27 -13.52 -1.63 -2.36
C GLY A 27 -12.40 -2.67 -2.42
N ILE A 28 -11.29 -2.41 -3.11
CA ILE A 28 -10.13 -3.32 -3.16
C ILE A 28 -9.38 -3.36 -1.84
N ILE A 29 -9.14 -2.18 -1.23
CA ILE A 29 -8.44 -2.09 0.04
C ILE A 29 -9.47 -2.03 1.19
N PRO A 30 -9.35 -2.90 2.21
CA PRO A 30 -10.22 -2.85 3.39
C PRO A 30 -10.17 -1.49 4.11
N PRO A 31 -11.25 -1.11 4.81
CA PRO A 31 -11.36 0.17 5.50
C PRO A 31 -10.34 0.31 6.63
N MET A 32 -10.16 1.54 7.15
CA MET A 32 -9.17 1.84 8.19
C MET A 32 -9.39 1.08 9.51
N SER A 33 -10.62 0.62 9.77
CA SER A 33 -10.95 -0.21 10.93
C SER A 33 -10.38 -1.64 10.84
N ALA A 34 -9.99 -2.10 9.65
CA ALA A 34 -9.38 -3.41 9.47
C ALA A 34 -7.91 -3.43 9.90
N PRO A 35 -7.37 -4.59 10.36
CA PRO A 35 -5.97 -4.75 10.67
C PRO A 35 -5.05 -4.31 9.52
N VAL A 36 -3.94 -3.64 9.84
CA VAL A 36 -2.99 -3.16 8.81
C VAL A 36 -2.40 -4.31 7.99
N GLY A 37 -2.24 -5.50 8.58
CA GLY A 37 -1.76 -6.70 7.89
C GLY A 37 -2.67 -7.11 6.73
N ASP A 38 -3.98 -7.11 6.96
CA ASP A 38 -4.98 -7.44 5.95
C ASP A 38 -5.01 -6.38 4.85
N ARG A 39 -4.92 -5.10 5.24
CA ARG A 39 -4.90 -3.97 4.28
C ARG A 39 -3.65 -3.99 3.41
N ALA A 40 -2.48 -4.28 3.98
CA ALA A 40 -1.22 -4.43 3.28
C ALA A 40 -1.20 -5.64 2.34
N SER A 41 -1.76 -6.77 2.78
CA SER A 41 -1.90 -7.96 1.94
C SER A 41 -2.82 -7.71 0.75
N ALA A 42 -3.95 -7.02 0.96
CA ALA A 42 -4.85 -6.62 -0.12
C ALA A 42 -4.19 -5.65 -1.11
N LEU A 43 -3.39 -4.70 -0.62
CA LEU A 43 -2.65 -3.76 -1.47
C LEU A 43 -1.61 -4.48 -2.34
N LEU A 44 -0.88 -5.45 -1.76
CA LEU A 44 0.09 -6.27 -2.48
C LEU A 44 -0.59 -7.14 -3.54
N ALA A 45 -1.66 -7.84 -3.18
CA ALA A 45 -2.39 -8.70 -4.10
C ALA A 45 -2.97 -7.92 -5.28
N TRP A 46 -3.50 -6.71 -5.02
CA TRP A 46 -3.92 -5.81 -6.09
C TRP A 46 -2.75 -5.37 -6.95
N ALA A 47 -1.64 -4.93 -6.36
CA ALA A 47 -0.47 -4.47 -7.10
C ALA A 47 0.17 -5.57 -7.97
N GLU A 48 0.13 -6.84 -7.55
CA GLU A 48 0.59 -7.99 -8.34
C GLU A 48 -0.40 -8.42 -9.44
N GLY A 49 -1.68 -8.04 -9.30
CA GLY A 49 -2.73 -8.37 -10.26
C GLY A 49 -2.53 -7.71 -11.63
N SER A 50 -3.18 -8.26 -12.66
CA SER A 50 -3.10 -7.74 -14.04
C SER A 50 -3.63 -6.30 -14.19
N GLU A 51 -4.61 -5.93 -13.36
CA GLU A 51 -5.19 -4.58 -13.29
C GLU A 51 -4.55 -3.72 -12.18
N GLY A 52 -3.46 -4.21 -11.59
CA GLY A 52 -2.69 -3.55 -10.54
C GLY A 52 -1.72 -2.51 -11.06
N CYS A 53 -1.15 -1.72 -10.15
CA CYS A 53 -0.07 -0.79 -10.50
C CYS A 53 1.30 -1.46 -10.70
N GLY A 54 1.45 -2.75 -10.35
CA GLY A 54 2.74 -3.43 -10.32
C GLY A 54 3.51 -3.20 -9.01
N LEU A 55 4.26 -4.22 -8.58
CA LEU A 55 5.09 -4.15 -7.36
C LEU A 55 6.17 -3.06 -7.41
N LEU A 56 6.71 -2.76 -8.60
CA LEU A 56 7.72 -1.72 -8.78
C LEU A 56 7.16 -0.33 -8.49
N GLU A 57 5.94 -0.04 -8.97
CA GLU A 57 5.28 1.24 -8.72
C GLU A 57 4.87 1.38 -7.26
N LEU A 58 4.35 0.31 -6.65
CA LEU A 58 4.08 0.26 -5.21
C LEU A 58 5.33 0.57 -4.39
N GLN A 59 6.47 -0.04 -4.73
CA GLN A 59 7.74 0.20 -4.03
C GLN A 59 8.26 1.62 -4.25
N TYR A 60 8.14 2.15 -5.47
CA TYR A 60 8.51 3.53 -5.79
C TYR A 60 7.68 4.55 -5.00
N SER A 61 6.37 4.39 -4.99
CA SER A 61 5.43 5.23 -4.24
C SER A 61 5.62 5.12 -2.73
N LEU A 62 5.88 3.92 -2.21
CA LEU A 62 6.23 3.70 -0.80
C LEU A 62 7.48 4.50 -0.40
N ASN A 63 8.53 4.47 -1.23
CA ASN A 63 9.75 5.22 -0.97
C ASN A 63 9.50 6.74 -0.94
N LYS A 64 8.59 7.27 -1.77
CA LYS A 64 8.20 8.69 -1.72
C LYS A 64 7.49 9.03 -0.40
N VAL A 65 6.54 8.20 0.02
CA VAL A 65 5.78 8.39 1.27
C VAL A 65 6.71 8.36 2.49
N LEU A 66 7.69 7.47 2.50
CA LEU A 66 8.66 7.35 3.59
C LEU A 66 9.66 8.50 3.64
N LYS A 67 10.06 9.05 2.49
CA LYS A 67 11.14 10.03 2.43
C LYS A 67 10.79 11.44 2.88
N ARG A 68 9.53 11.76 3.22
CA ARG A 68 9.03 13.12 3.57
C ARG A 68 9.60 14.19 2.62
N VAL A 69 8.83 14.59 1.61
CA VAL A 69 9.10 15.83 0.86
C VAL A 69 9.39 16.97 1.82
#